data_AF-A0AAE3LL82-F1
#
_entry.id   AF-A0AAE3LL82-F1
#
_cell.length_a   1.000
_cell.length_b   1.000
_cell.length_c   1.000
_cell.angle_alpha   90.00
_cell.angle_beta   90.00
_cell.angle_gamma   90.00
#
_symmetry.space_group_name_H-M   'P 1'
#
loop_
_entity.id
_entity.type
_entity.pdbx_description
1 polymer ?
#
loop_
_entity_poly.entity_id
_entity_poly.type
_entity_poly.pdbx_seq_one_letter_code
_entity_poly.pdbx_strand_id
1 'polypeptide(L)'
;MSAKQILIGTVAGVVAGAVAGILLAPQSGEETRQQISDKTDEVKRKVRNWTSSSIEELEDLKNVFAKEVVGLKDDVRERVLKLINEGKESYENINA
;
A
#
# COMPACT_ATOMS: atom_id res chain seq x y z
N MET A 1 7.40 20.45 -0.28
CA MET A 1 6.07 19.85 0.00
C MET A 1 6.20 18.98 1.23
N SER A 2 5.28 19.10 2.21
CA SER A 2 5.31 18.29 3.44
C SER A 2 4.85 16.86 3.16
N ALA A 3 5.50 15.85 3.74
CA ALA A 3 5.17 14.42 3.62
C ALA A 3 3.69 14.15 3.95
N LYS A 4 3.12 14.91 4.89
CA LYS A 4 1.70 14.87 5.27
C LYS A 4 0.75 15.14 4.09
N GLN A 5 1.08 16.12 3.24
CA GLN A 5 0.24 16.46 2.08
C GLN A 5 0.29 15.37 1.00
N ILE A 6 1.44 14.72 0.85
CA ILE A 6 1.62 13.59 -0.07
C ILE A 6 0.85 12.38 0.44
N LEU A 7 0.96 12.03 1.72
CA LEU A 7 0.20 10.93 2.34
C LEU A 7 -1.31 11.13 2.19
N ILE A 8 -1.83 12.34 2.45
CA ILE A 8 -3.25 12.64 2.28
C ILE A 8 -3.68 12.46 0.82
N GLY A 9 -2.89 12.97 -0.13
CA GLY A 9 -3.17 12.82 -1.57
C GLY A 9 -3.15 11.36 -2.02
N THR A 10 -2.19 10.56 -1.54
CA THR A 10 -2.09 9.13 -1.85
C THR A 10 -3.28 8.35 -1.29
N VAL A 11 -3.66 8.57 -0.03
CA VAL A 11 -4.82 7.91 0.58
C VAL A 11 -6.10 8.25 -0.18
N ALA A 12 -6.31 9.54 -0.49
CA ALA A 12 -7.46 9.97 -1.28
C ALA A 12 -7.48 9.34 -2.68
N GLY A 13 -6.32 9.27 -3.34
CA GLY A 13 -6.17 8.64 -4.66
C GLY A 13 -6.45 7.14 -4.63
N VAL A 14 -5.95 6.42 -3.62
CA VAL A 14 -6.21 4.97 -3.44
C VAL A 14 -7.69 4.70 -3.21
N VAL A 15 -8.34 5.47 -2.33
CA VAL A 15 -9.78 5.31 -2.06
C VAL A 15 -10.60 5.59 -3.32
N ALA A 16 -10.32 6.70 -4.00
CA ALA A 16 -11.01 7.06 -5.23
C ALA A 16 -10.79 6.01 -6.33
N GLY A 17 -9.57 5.50 -6.48
CA GLY A 17 -9.21 4.46 -7.45
C GLY A 17 -9.87 3.11 -7.13
N ALA A 18 -9.95 2.73 -5.86
CA ALA A 18 -10.63 1.50 -5.44
C ALA A 18 -12.13 1.56 -5.72
N VAL A 19 -12.79 2.70 -5.39
CA VAL A 19 -14.21 2.90 -5.71
C VAL A 19 -14.43 2.88 -7.21
N ALA A 20 -13.62 3.60 -7.98
CA ALA A 20 -13.70 3.58 -9.44
C ALA A 20 -13.47 2.18 -10.02
N GLY A 21 -12.52 1.41 -9.46
CA GLY A 21 -12.23 0.04 -9.85
C GLY A 21 -13.39 -0.92 -9.55
N ILE A 22 -14.03 -0.80 -8.38
CA ILE A 22 -15.22 -1.57 -8.01
C ILE A 22 -16.39 -1.23 -8.93
N LEU A 23 -16.58 0.04 -9.28
CA LEU A 23 -17.65 0.46 -10.19
C LEU A 23 -17.41 0.00 -11.64
N LEU A 24 -16.14 -0.07 -12.06
CA LEU A 24 -15.77 -0.50 -13.42
C LEU A 24 -15.70 -2.02 -13.56
N ALA A 25 -15.45 -2.75 -12.49
CA ALA A 25 -15.38 -4.21 -12.49
C ALA A 25 -16.80 -4.82 -12.44
N PRO A 26 -17.16 -5.75 -13.35
CA PRO A 26 -18.44 -6.44 -13.28
C PRO A 26 -18.39 -7.54 -12.21
N GLN A 27 -18.74 -7.20 -10.96
CA GLN A 27 -18.92 -8.16 -9.87
C GLN A 27 -20.34 -8.10 -9.31
N SER A 28 -20.86 -9.25 -8.88
CA SER A 28 -22.16 -9.35 -8.24
C SER A 28 -22.08 -8.91 -6.76
N GLY A 29 -23.12 -8.26 -6.24
CA GLY A 29 -23.14 -7.83 -4.83
C GLY A 29 -23.05 -8.97 -3.82
N GLU A 30 -23.41 -10.19 -4.23
CA GLU A 30 -23.28 -11.41 -3.41
C GLU A 30 -21.82 -11.85 -3.25
N GLU A 31 -21.04 -11.83 -4.32
CA GLU A 31 -19.60 -12.06 -4.28
C GLU A 31 -18.88 -10.98 -3.46
N THR A 32 -19.28 -9.71 -3.60
CA THR A 32 -18.66 -8.61 -2.82
C THR A 32 -18.86 -8.82 -1.32
N ARG A 33 -20.03 -9.30 -0.90
CA ARG A 33 -20.31 -9.57 0.53
C ARG A 33 -19.53 -10.78 1.06
N GLN A 34 -19.44 -11.87 0.29
CA GLN A 34 -18.59 -13.01 0.66
C GLN A 34 -17.12 -12.59 0.77
N GLN A 35 -16.61 -11.86 -0.23
CA GLN A 35 -15.24 -11.36 -0.22
C GLN A 35 -14.94 -10.44 0.96
N ILE A 36 -15.87 -9.58 1.38
CA ILE A 36 -15.68 -8.73 2.57
C ILE A 36 -15.57 -9.59 3.83
N SER A 37 -16.44 -10.60 3.99
CA SER A 37 -16.42 -11.50 5.14
C SER A 37 -15.08 -12.26 5.22
N ASP A 38 -14.68 -12.87 4.11
CA ASP A 38 -13.46 -13.68 4.05
C ASP A 38 -12.19 -12.82 4.22
N LYS A 39 -12.14 -11.65 3.57
CA LYS A 39 -11.02 -10.70 3.72
C LYS A 39 -10.93 -10.13 5.13
N THR A 40 -12.03 -9.95 5.85
CA THR A 40 -11.98 -9.40 7.22
C THR A 40 -11.24 -10.35 8.16
N ASP A 41 -11.54 -11.65 8.09
CA ASP A 41 -10.89 -12.67 8.91
C ASP A 41 -9.44 -12.94 8.48
N GLU A 42 -9.16 -12.81 7.19
CA GLU A 42 -7.80 -12.91 6.65
C GLU A 42 -6.95 -11.71 7.05
N VAL A 43 -7.45 -10.47 6.93
CA VAL A 43 -6.76 -9.24 7.33
C VAL A 43 -6.42 -9.26 8.81
N LYS A 44 -7.35 -9.69 9.67
CA LYS A 44 -7.08 -9.80 11.11
C LYS A 44 -5.94 -10.77 11.41
N ARG A 45 -5.87 -11.90 10.71
CA ARG A 45 -4.76 -12.86 10.82
C ARG A 45 -3.46 -12.31 10.24
N LYS A 46 -3.53 -11.64 9.08
CA LYS A 46 -2.38 -11.10 8.37
C LYS A 46 -1.75 -9.92 9.10
N VAL A 47 -2.55 -9.00 9.65
CA VAL A 47 -2.07 -7.90 10.52
C VAL A 47 -1.30 -8.45 11.72
N ARG A 48 -1.78 -9.54 12.32
CA ARG A 48 -1.09 -10.18 13.45
C ARG A 48 0.25 -10.80 13.06
N ASN A 49 0.39 -11.31 11.84
CA ASN A 49 1.64 -11.91 11.34
C ASN A 49 2.58 -10.89 10.68
N TRP A 50 2.04 -9.79 10.15
CA TRP A 50 2.78 -8.79 9.39
C TRP A 50 3.73 -7.96 10.25
N THR A 51 3.42 -7.81 11.55
CA THR A 51 4.31 -7.21 12.55
C THR A 51 5.72 -7.83 12.57
N SER A 52 5.90 -9.07 12.10
CA SER A 52 7.18 -9.79 12.19
C SER A 52 8.05 -9.77 10.91
N SER A 53 7.48 -9.45 9.74
CA SER A 53 8.18 -9.65 8.44
C SER A 53 8.15 -8.42 7.51
N SER A 54 7.63 -7.29 7.97
CA SER A 54 7.43 -6.10 7.14
C SER A 54 8.72 -5.44 6.64
N ILE A 55 9.83 -5.54 7.38
CA ILE A 55 11.06 -4.78 7.05
C ILE A 55 11.78 -5.34 5.83
N GLU A 56 11.90 -6.66 5.72
CA GLU A 56 12.53 -7.32 4.56
C GLU A 56 11.68 -7.11 3.29
N GLU A 57 10.36 -7.22 3.39
CA GLU A 57 9.43 -6.98 2.27
C GLU A 57 9.50 -5.54 1.75
N LEU A 58 9.66 -4.55 2.63
CA LEU A 58 9.82 -3.14 2.24
C LEU A 58 11.14 -2.89 1.49
N GLU A 59 12.19 -3.63 1.83
CA GLU A 59 13.49 -3.54 1.18
C GLU A 59 13.49 -4.16 -0.22
N ASP A 60 12.86 -5.31 -0.37
CA ASP A 60 12.64 -5.93 -1.68
C ASP A 60 11.74 -5.08 -2.59
N LEU A 61 10.68 -4.51 -2.02
CA LEU A 61 9.78 -3.61 -2.75
C LEU A 61 10.52 -2.37 -3.25
N LYS A 62 11.40 -1.78 -2.44
CA LYS A 62 12.27 -0.68 -2.85
C LYS A 62 13.15 -1.06 -4.04
N ASN A 63 13.76 -2.25 -3.98
CA ASN A 63 14.69 -2.73 -5.00
C ASN A 63 13.99 -3.01 -6.33
N VAL A 64 12.83 -3.66 -6.31
CA VAL A 64 12.01 -3.90 -7.50
C VAL A 64 11.51 -2.57 -8.07
N PHE A 65 10.98 -1.69 -7.23
CA PHE A 65 10.46 -0.40 -7.70
C PHE A 65 11.56 0.49 -8.31
N ALA A 66 12.76 0.46 -7.74
CA ALA A 66 13.91 1.19 -8.26
C ALA A 66 14.50 0.57 -9.55
N LYS A 67 14.17 -0.67 -9.91
CA LYS A 67 14.71 -1.35 -11.09
C LYS A 67 13.69 -1.52 -12.22
N GLU A 68 12.48 -1.96 -11.90
CA GLU A 68 11.46 -2.36 -12.88
C GLU A 68 10.69 -1.17 -13.46
N VAL A 69 10.63 -0.06 -12.74
CA VAL A 69 9.75 1.07 -13.05
C VAL A 69 10.46 2.05 -13.99
N VAL A 70 10.91 1.54 -15.13
CA VAL A 70 11.52 2.31 -16.21
C VAL A 70 10.40 2.89 -17.05
N GLY A 71 10.02 4.15 -16.80
CA GLY A 71 8.96 4.85 -17.55
C GLY A 71 8.05 5.74 -16.72
N LEU A 72 8.09 5.64 -15.39
CA LEU A 72 7.48 6.65 -14.53
C LEU A 72 8.34 7.91 -14.49
N LYS A 73 7.70 9.06 -14.35
CA LYS A 73 8.38 10.34 -14.11
C LYS A 73 9.22 10.25 -12.84
N ASP A 74 10.42 10.83 -12.88
CA ASP A 74 11.38 10.82 -11.76
C ASP A 74 10.75 11.35 -10.45
N ASP A 75 9.91 12.38 -10.54
CA ASP A 75 9.19 12.93 -9.38
C ASP A 75 8.29 11.90 -8.67
N VAL A 76 7.65 11.01 -9.43
CA VAL A 76 6.76 9.98 -8.86
C VAL A 76 7.62 8.90 -8.23
N ARG A 77 8.70 8.51 -8.91
CA ARG A 77 9.66 7.53 -8.41
C ARG A 77 10.27 7.97 -7.09
N GLU A 78 10.74 9.20 -7.01
CA GLU A 78 11.38 9.75 -5.81
C GLU A 78 10.40 9.84 -4.64
N ARG A 79 9.15 10.26 -4.89
CA ARG A 79 8.10 10.30 -3.87
C ARG A 79 7.77 8.91 -3.33
N VAL A 80 7.67 7.90 -4.19
CA VAL A 80 7.41 6.52 -3.75
C VAL A 80 8.59 5.97 -2.95
N LEU A 81 9.83 6.19 -3.42
CA LEU A 81 11.03 5.78 -2.67
C LEU A 81 11.11 6.44 -1.30
N LYS A 82 10.72 7.72 -1.20
CA LYS A 82 10.68 8.45 0.07
C LYS A 82 9.64 7.86 1.04
N LEU A 83 8.44 7.55 0.54
CA LEU A 83 7.39 6.91 1.35
C LEU A 83 7.79 5.51 1.83
N ILE A 84 8.50 4.73 1.00
CA ILE A 84 9.01 3.40 1.38
C ILE A 84 10.06 3.53 2.51
N ASN A 85 10.97 4.50 2.40
CA ASN A 85 11.97 4.74 3.46
C ASN A 85 11.31 5.26 4.75
N GLU A 86 10.38 6.22 4.67
CA GLU A 86 9.64 6.73 5.84
C GLU A 86 8.81 5.62 6.51
N GLY A 87 8.24 4.70 5.71
CA GLY A 87 7.57 3.50 6.20
C GLY A 87 8.53 2.61 6.99
N LYS A 88 9.70 2.27 6.42
CA LYS A 88 10.73 1.46 7.08
C LYS A 88 11.15 2.07 8.43
N GLU A 89 11.46 3.37 8.47
CA GLU A 89 11.83 4.06 9.71
C GLU A 89 10.69 4.09 10.74
N SER A 90 9.44 4.22 10.30
CA SER A 90 8.29 4.17 11.20
C SER A 90 8.08 2.78 11.79
N TYR A 91 8.30 1.71 11.02
CA TYR A 91 8.22 0.33 11.53
C TYR A 91 9.34 0.02 12.52
N GLU A 92 10.57 0.45 12.23
CA GLU A 92 11.72 0.28 13.14
C GLU A 92 11.49 0.99 14.49
N ASN A 93 10.90 2.19 14.49
CA ASN A 93 10.60 2.93 15.71
C ASN A 93 9.40 2.39 16.52
N ILE A 94 8.48 1.63 15.90
CA ILE A 94 7.35 1.01 16.62
C ILE A 94 7.77 -0.31 17.27
N ASN A 95 8.84 -0.94 16.77
CA ASN A 95 9.35 -2.24 17.24
C ASN A 95 10.66 -2.15 18.05
N ALA A 96 11.11 -0.93 18.38
CA ALA A 96 12.24 -0.61 19.27
C ALA A 96 11.74 -0.14 20.64
#